data_AF-J9CSJ6-F1
#
_entry.id   AF-J9CSJ6-F1
#
_cell.length_a   1.000
_cell.length_b   1.000
_cell.length_c   1.000
_cell.angle_alpha   90.00
_cell.angle_beta   90.00
_cell.angle_gamma   90.00
#
_symmetry.space_group_name_H-M   'P 1'
#
loop_
_entity.id
_entity.type
_entity.pdbx_description
1 polymer ?
#
loop_
_entity_poly.entity_id
_entity_poly.type
_entity_poly.pdbx_seq_one_letter_code
_entity_poly.pdbx_strand_id
1 'polypeptide(L)'
;MFGTERSGLTNEEVMLCQGCAAIQADPESPSLNLAQAVQITAYEMHMALMTAEGHAEDLYDWQSRFEHEQPATVEAIEGFFGHWEKAMEACGVHDPKNPKNLMPITRRLFGRSGLTQTEIDLLRGICSAIIRPKRDRAGEKKPKSRPIKCVFLRGHSPGRSFEYLFGLASAGSVPLPTETKSKARRRLSFLPKYFFSR
;
A
#
# COMPACT_ATOMS: atom_id res chain seq x y z
N MET A 1 5.88 -19.45 -34.63
CA MET A 1 6.73 -20.53 -35.14
C MET A 1 8.07 -20.42 -34.45
N PHE A 2 8.68 -21.51 -33.99
CA PHE A 2 10.05 -21.50 -33.48
C PHE A 2 10.88 -22.49 -34.29
N GLY A 3 12.12 -22.10 -34.59
CA GLY A 3 13.07 -22.96 -35.30
C GLY A 3 13.78 -23.94 -34.39
N THR A 4 14.67 -24.74 -34.95
CA THR A 4 15.49 -25.66 -34.14
C THR A 4 16.53 -24.88 -33.35
N GLU A 5 16.97 -25.43 -32.21
CA GLU A 5 17.91 -24.74 -31.31
C GLU A 5 19.26 -24.39 -31.99
N ARG A 6 19.74 -25.25 -32.88
CA ARG A 6 21.06 -25.07 -33.52
C ARG A 6 21.03 -24.25 -34.80
N SER A 7 19.96 -24.37 -35.59
CA SER A 7 19.90 -23.74 -36.91
C SER A 7 18.85 -22.63 -37.03
N GLY A 8 17.94 -22.50 -36.06
CA GLY A 8 16.80 -21.59 -36.18
C GLY A 8 15.84 -22.04 -37.28
N LEU A 9 15.10 -21.06 -37.82
CA LEU A 9 14.25 -21.21 -39.00
C LEU A 9 15.07 -20.93 -40.26
N THR A 10 14.75 -21.61 -41.36
CA THR A 10 15.35 -21.28 -42.67
C THR A 10 14.75 -20.00 -43.23
N ASN A 11 15.45 -19.38 -44.19
CA ASN A 11 14.93 -18.19 -44.85
C ASN A 11 13.62 -18.47 -45.59
N GLU A 12 13.45 -19.66 -46.20
CA GLU A 12 12.18 -20.03 -46.82
C GLU A 12 11.03 -20.11 -45.80
N GLU A 13 11.28 -20.69 -44.62
CA GLU A 13 10.30 -20.78 -43.55
C GLU A 13 9.90 -19.41 -42.99
N VAL A 14 10.88 -18.51 -42.81
CA VAL A 14 10.63 -17.13 -42.36
C VAL A 14 9.78 -16.37 -43.37
N MET A 15 10.01 -16.55 -44.67
CA MET A 15 9.25 -15.88 -45.73
C MET A 15 7.77 -16.30 -45.78
N LEU A 16 7.41 -17.44 -45.19
CA LEU A 16 6.01 -17.88 -45.05
C LEU A 16 5.29 -17.22 -43.85
N CYS A 17 6.04 -16.61 -42.93
CA CYS A 17 5.48 -15.98 -41.75
C CYS A 17 4.92 -14.58 -42.05
N GLN A 18 3.77 -14.25 -41.46
CA GLN A 18 3.12 -12.94 -41.63
C GLN A 18 3.80 -11.82 -40.83
N GLY A 19 4.65 -12.21 -39.87
CA GLY A 19 5.39 -11.29 -39.03
C GLY A 19 6.53 -12.02 -38.34
N CYS A 20 7.55 -11.26 -37.97
CA CYS A 20 8.70 -11.74 -37.20
C CYS A 20 8.76 -10.97 -35.87
N ALA A 21 9.07 -11.69 -34.80
CA ALA A 21 9.32 -11.13 -33.49
C ALA A 21 10.73 -11.52 -33.04
N ALA A 22 11.41 -10.61 -32.36
CA ALA A 22 12.73 -10.84 -31.80
C ALA A 22 12.70 -10.49 -30.31
N ILE A 23 13.28 -11.36 -29.49
CA ILE A 23 13.48 -11.10 -28.06
C ILE A 23 14.72 -10.22 -27.94
N GLN A 24 14.62 -9.13 -27.19
CA GLN A 24 15.77 -8.28 -26.90
C GLN A 24 16.72 -9.06 -25.98
N ALA A 25 17.86 -9.47 -26.52
CA ALA A 25 18.93 -10.16 -25.83
C ALA A 25 20.20 -9.30 -25.81
N ASP A 26 21.22 -9.75 -25.08
CA ASP A 26 22.54 -9.11 -25.07
C ASP A 26 23.12 -9.07 -26.50
N PRO A 27 23.53 -7.90 -27.04
CA PRO A 27 24.17 -7.81 -28.34
C PRO A 27 25.41 -8.70 -28.50
N GLU A 28 26.15 -8.97 -27.41
CA GLU A 28 27.34 -9.84 -27.44
C GLU A 28 26.98 -11.33 -27.43
N SER A 29 25.77 -11.68 -26.97
CA SER A 29 25.25 -13.05 -26.94
C SER A 29 23.75 -13.10 -27.23
N PRO A 30 23.33 -12.85 -28.48
CA PRO A 30 21.91 -12.69 -28.81
C PRO A 30 21.14 -14.00 -28.92
N SER A 31 21.82 -15.15 -28.84
CA SER A 31 21.20 -16.46 -28.96
C SER A 31 20.71 -16.95 -27.60
N LEU A 32 19.39 -17.06 -27.47
CA LEU A 32 18.74 -17.71 -26.34
C LEU A 32 18.54 -19.20 -26.64
N ASN A 33 18.55 -20.03 -25.58
CA ASN A 33 18.10 -21.41 -25.70
C ASN A 33 16.62 -21.44 -26.15
N LEU A 34 16.25 -22.46 -26.92
CA LEU A 34 14.92 -22.58 -27.49
C LEU A 34 13.81 -22.56 -26.41
N ALA A 35 13.98 -23.28 -25.30
CA ALA A 35 12.99 -23.31 -24.22
C ALA A 35 12.84 -21.93 -23.56
N GLN A 36 13.93 -21.17 -23.42
CA GLN A 36 13.89 -19.80 -22.89
C GLN A 36 13.13 -18.87 -23.82
N ALA A 37 13.39 -18.94 -25.13
CA ALA A 37 12.71 -18.14 -26.13
C ALA A 37 11.19 -18.42 -26.16
N VAL A 38 10.81 -19.70 -26.08
CA VAL A 38 9.40 -20.12 -25.98
C VAL A 38 8.76 -19.59 -24.70
N GLN A 39 9.44 -19.71 -23.56
CA GLN A 39 8.90 -19.27 -22.27
C GLN A 39 8.65 -17.76 -22.24
N ILE A 40 9.59 -16.94 -22.72
CA ILE A 40 9.45 -15.48 -22.78
C ILE A 40 8.29 -15.10 -23.71
N THR A 41 8.20 -15.73 -24.90
CA THR A 41 7.11 -15.46 -25.84
C THR A 41 5.75 -15.82 -25.23
N ALA A 42 5.64 -16.97 -24.57
CA ALA A 42 4.40 -17.38 -23.91
C ALA A 42 4.01 -16.43 -22.77
N TYR A 43 4.99 -15.93 -22.00
CA TYR A 43 4.77 -14.94 -20.95
C TYR A 43 4.25 -13.61 -21.51
N GLU A 44 4.88 -13.06 -22.55
CA GLU A 44 4.43 -11.83 -23.20
C GLU A 44 3.02 -11.96 -23.78
N MET A 45 2.71 -13.10 -24.40
CA MET A 45 1.36 -13.40 -24.88
C MET A 45 0.35 -13.45 -23.73
N HIS A 46 0.70 -14.08 -22.61
CA HIS A 46 -0.15 -14.14 -21.43
C HIS A 46 -0.40 -12.74 -20.83
N MET A 47 0.64 -11.92 -20.71
CA MET A 47 0.51 -10.53 -20.22
C MET A 47 -0.36 -9.68 -21.14
N ALA A 48 -0.21 -9.83 -22.47
CA ALA A 48 -1.06 -9.14 -23.43
C ALA A 48 -2.54 -9.59 -23.33
N LEU A 49 -2.79 -10.87 -23.11
CA LEU A 49 -4.14 -11.41 -22.89
C LEU A 49 -4.76 -10.88 -21.59
N MET A 50 -4.03 -10.94 -20.47
CA MET A 50 -4.47 -10.38 -19.18
C MET A 50 -4.79 -8.89 -19.31
N THR A 51 -3.96 -8.13 -20.02
CA THR A 51 -4.23 -6.72 -20.28
C THR A 51 -5.47 -6.50 -21.14
N ALA A 52 -5.69 -7.32 -22.16
CA ALA A 52 -6.86 -7.22 -23.03
C ALA A 52 -8.18 -7.59 -22.32
N GLU A 53 -8.13 -8.54 -21.39
CA GLU A 53 -9.27 -8.99 -20.59
C GLU A 53 -9.54 -8.10 -19.37
N GLY A 54 -8.65 -7.14 -19.07
CA GLY A 54 -8.78 -6.24 -17.92
C GLY A 54 -8.25 -6.82 -16.61
N HIS A 55 -7.52 -7.93 -16.68
CA HIS A 55 -6.91 -8.66 -15.57
C HIS A 55 -5.42 -8.31 -15.39
N ALA A 56 -4.92 -7.21 -15.97
CA ALA A 56 -3.51 -6.81 -15.84
C ALA A 56 -3.06 -6.60 -14.38
N GLU A 57 -4.00 -6.30 -13.49
CA GLU A 57 -3.76 -6.07 -12.06
C GLU A 57 -4.11 -7.30 -11.19
N ASP A 58 -4.59 -8.40 -11.80
CA ASP A 58 -4.86 -9.65 -11.10
C ASP A 58 -3.53 -10.40 -10.88
N LEU A 59 -2.69 -9.81 -10.05
CA LEU A 59 -1.52 -10.47 -9.50
C LEU A 59 -1.97 -11.68 -8.66
N TYR A 60 -1.12 -12.69 -8.54
CA TYR A 60 -1.42 -13.83 -7.69
C TYR A 60 -1.67 -13.34 -6.24
N ASP A 61 -2.60 -13.98 -5.52
CA ASP A 61 -2.97 -13.62 -4.14
C ASP A 61 -1.78 -13.43 -3.18
N TRP A 62 -0.66 -14.14 -3.41
CA TRP A 62 0.55 -13.99 -2.60
C TRP A 62 1.34 -12.70 -2.88
N GLN A 63 1.20 -12.12 -4.08
CA GLN A 63 1.88 -10.88 -4.50
C GLN A 63 1.17 -9.64 -3.94
N SER A 64 -0.15 -9.69 -3.75
CA SER A 64 -0.93 -8.58 -3.20
C SER A 64 -0.85 -8.48 -1.67
N ARG A 65 -0.20 -9.44 -0.99
CA ARG A 65 -0.09 -9.47 0.49
C ARG A 65 0.48 -8.19 1.12
N PHE A 66 1.28 -7.44 0.38
CA PHE A 66 1.87 -6.18 0.85
C PHE A 66 1.25 -4.93 0.19
N GLU A 67 0.35 -5.08 -0.78
CA GLU A 67 -0.31 -3.95 -1.47
C GLU A 67 -1.48 -3.34 -0.69
N HIS A 68 -2.00 -4.05 0.32
CA HIS A 68 -3.22 -3.64 1.03
C HIS A 68 -2.98 -2.63 2.17
N GLU A 69 -1.73 -2.29 2.49
CA GLU A 69 -1.46 -1.31 3.53
C GLU A 69 -1.56 0.11 2.97
N GLN A 70 -2.57 0.85 3.44
CA GLN A 70 -2.77 2.23 3.02
C GLN A 70 -1.56 3.09 3.42
N PRO A 71 -1.05 3.94 2.51
CA PRO A 71 -0.04 4.93 2.84
C PRO A 71 -0.51 5.80 4.00
N ALA A 72 0.41 6.16 4.90
CA ALA A 72 0.08 7.04 6.01
C ALA A 72 -0.35 8.42 5.51
N THR A 73 -1.28 9.05 6.23
CA THR A 73 -1.69 10.41 5.88
C THR A 73 -0.57 11.41 6.13
N VAL A 74 -0.59 12.55 5.44
CA VAL A 74 0.40 13.62 5.64
C VAL A 74 0.40 14.10 7.09
N GLU A 75 -0.78 14.19 7.72
CA GLU A 75 -0.86 14.57 9.14
C GLU A 75 -0.22 13.54 10.07
N ALA A 76 -0.36 12.24 9.77
CA ALA A 76 0.27 11.18 10.55
C ALA A 76 1.80 11.23 10.45
N ILE A 77 2.33 11.48 9.25
CA ILE A 77 3.76 11.63 8.97
C ILE A 77 4.34 12.86 9.67
N GLU A 78 3.68 14.02 9.57
CA GLU A 78 4.14 15.25 10.26
C GLU A 78 4.07 15.08 11.79
N GLY A 79 3.01 14.43 12.29
CA GLY A 79 2.91 14.08 13.70
C GLY A 79 4.02 13.12 14.16
N PHE A 80 4.44 12.20 13.31
CA PHE A 80 5.61 11.36 13.55
C PHE A 80 6.90 12.17 13.61
N PHE A 81 7.16 13.08 12.67
CA PHE A 81 8.38 13.89 12.70
C PHE A 81 8.51 14.75 13.96
N GLY A 82 7.41 15.35 14.43
CA GLY A 82 7.41 16.08 15.70
C GLY A 82 7.66 15.18 16.93
N HIS A 83 7.22 13.93 16.88
CA HIS A 83 7.48 12.96 17.95
C HIS A 83 8.91 12.42 17.91
N TRP A 84 9.43 12.20 16.70
CA TRP A 84 10.79 11.77 16.42
C TRP A 84 11.81 12.78 16.94
N GLU A 85 11.57 14.08 16.71
CA GLU A 85 12.38 15.18 17.25
C GLU A 85 12.48 15.12 18.77
N LYS A 86 11.32 15.05 19.46
CA LYS A 86 11.26 14.91 20.93
C LYS A 86 11.98 13.65 21.44
N ALA A 87 11.91 12.54 20.70
CA ALA A 87 12.60 11.33 21.07
C ALA A 87 14.12 11.48 20.94
N MET A 88 14.61 12.15 19.89
CA MET A 88 16.03 12.46 19.72
C MET A 88 16.55 13.44 20.78
N GLU A 89 15.73 14.40 21.21
CA GLU A 89 16.04 15.27 22.34
C GLU A 89 16.16 14.47 23.65
N ALA A 90 15.17 13.60 23.92
CA ALA A 90 15.14 12.78 25.13
C ALA A 90 16.34 11.83 25.26
N CYS A 91 16.86 11.29 24.14
CA CYS A 91 18.05 10.44 24.15
C CYS A 91 19.38 11.21 23.99
N GLY A 92 19.34 12.54 23.87
CA GLY A 92 20.52 13.40 23.79
C GLY A 92 21.20 13.46 22.41
N VAL A 93 20.58 12.93 21.36
CA VAL A 93 21.09 13.00 19.97
C VAL A 93 20.87 14.39 19.37
N HIS A 94 19.75 15.02 19.70
CA HIS A 94 19.40 16.38 19.28
C HIS A 94 19.50 17.35 20.46
N ASP A 95 20.21 18.46 20.28
CA ASP A 95 20.26 19.58 21.23
C ASP A 95 19.53 20.78 20.59
N PRO A 96 18.40 21.24 21.15
CA PRO A 96 17.65 22.40 20.64
C PRO A 96 18.48 23.68 20.62
N LYS A 97 19.51 23.79 21.46
CA LYS A 97 20.40 24.97 21.54
C LYS A 97 21.48 24.96 20.46
N ASN A 98 21.76 23.80 19.86
CA ASN A 98 22.70 23.64 18.77
C ASN A 98 22.07 22.76 17.66
N PRO A 99 21.14 23.33 16.88
CA PRO A 99 20.36 22.59 15.91
C PRO A 99 21.27 22.07 14.80
N LYS A 100 21.59 20.78 14.84
CA LYS A 100 22.21 20.06 13.72
C LYS A 100 21.19 19.87 12.60
N ASN A 101 21.67 19.62 11.38
CA ASN A 101 20.84 19.28 10.20
C ASN A 101 20.17 17.89 10.28
N LEU A 102 19.85 17.39 11.47
CA LEU A 102 19.28 16.07 11.68
C LEU A 102 17.86 15.96 11.13
N MET A 103 17.00 16.95 11.40
CA MET A 103 15.61 16.93 10.94
C MET A 103 15.46 16.93 9.40
N PRO A 104 16.20 17.76 8.64
CA PRO A 104 16.20 17.65 7.17
C PRO A 104 16.67 16.29 6.64
N ILE A 105 17.70 15.69 7.27
CA ILE A 105 18.23 14.38 6.86
C ILE A 105 17.22 13.27 7.14
N THR A 106 16.62 13.24 8.33
CA THR A 106 15.64 12.21 8.70
C THR A 106 14.37 12.33 7.89
N ARG A 107 13.90 13.56 7.60
CA ARG A 107 12.77 13.77 6.67
C ARG A 107 13.04 13.23 5.28
N ARG A 108 14.25 13.45 4.73
CA ARG A 108 14.64 12.86 3.44
C ARG A 108 14.81 11.33 3.49
N LEU A 109 15.19 10.80 4.65
CA LEU A 109 15.32 9.35 4.85
C LEU A 109 13.94 8.67 4.82
N PHE A 110 13.00 9.13 5.65
CA PHE A 110 11.67 8.55 5.74
C PHE A 110 10.74 8.96 4.59
N GLY A 111 10.96 10.13 3.97
CA GLY A 111 10.14 10.60 2.86
C GLY A 111 10.26 9.78 1.57
N ARG A 112 11.31 8.96 1.42
CA ARG A 112 11.48 8.08 0.24
C ARG A 112 10.88 6.69 0.41
N SER A 113 10.53 6.28 1.64
CA SER A 113 10.13 4.90 1.94
C SER A 113 8.63 4.65 1.78
N GLY A 114 7.80 5.69 1.61
CA GLY A 114 6.35 5.52 1.41
C GLY A 114 5.66 4.84 2.59
N LEU A 115 5.93 5.31 3.81
CA LEU A 115 5.51 4.63 5.05
C LEU A 115 3.98 4.42 5.14
N THR A 116 3.60 3.25 5.64
CA THR A 116 2.19 2.89 5.91
C THR A 116 1.74 3.40 7.27
N GLN A 117 0.42 3.46 7.49
CA GLN A 117 -0.12 3.91 8.79
C GLN A 117 0.38 3.03 9.95
N THR A 118 0.46 1.71 9.73
CA THR A 118 0.94 0.74 10.73
C THR A 118 2.40 0.97 11.09
N GLU A 119 3.24 1.27 10.10
CA GLU A 119 4.65 1.61 10.32
C GLU A 119 4.82 2.91 11.10
N ILE A 120 4.01 3.94 10.79
CA ILE A 120 4.00 5.20 11.54
C ILE A 120 3.61 4.96 13.00
N ASP A 121 2.60 4.15 13.26
CA ASP A 121 2.16 3.83 14.63
C ASP A 121 3.24 3.07 15.42
N LEU A 122 3.91 2.12 14.78
CA LEU A 122 5.06 1.42 15.34
C LEU A 122 6.19 2.40 15.69
N LEU A 123 6.59 3.25 14.75
CA LEU A 123 7.66 4.24 14.93
C LEU A 123 7.32 5.24 16.04
N ARG A 124 6.07 5.70 16.13
CA ARG A 124 5.59 6.55 17.23
C ARG A 124 5.57 5.80 18.56
N GLY A 125 5.30 4.49 18.55
CA GLY A 125 5.43 3.61 19.71
C GLY A 125 6.88 3.54 20.22
N ILE A 126 7.85 3.41 19.31
CA ILE A 126 9.28 3.44 19.61
C ILE A 126 9.67 4.82 20.18
N CYS A 127 9.25 5.92 19.56
CA CYS A 127 9.49 7.28 20.08
C CYS A 127 8.96 7.43 21.50
N SER A 128 7.74 6.95 21.76
CA SER A 128 7.14 6.97 23.10
C SER A 128 8.00 6.20 24.11
N ALA A 129 8.54 5.05 23.72
CA ALA A 129 9.36 4.21 24.59
C ALA A 129 10.74 4.83 24.86
N ILE A 130 11.30 5.58 23.90
CA ILE A 130 12.53 6.35 24.09
C ILE A 130 12.29 7.49 25.10
N ILE A 131 11.21 8.26 24.92
CA ILE A 131 10.89 9.41 25.78
C ILE A 131 10.54 8.97 27.21
N ARG A 132 9.71 7.93 27.34
CA ARG A 132 9.33 7.36 28.63
C ARG A 132 9.50 5.84 28.59
N PRO A 133 10.66 5.32 29.01
CA PRO A 133 10.91 3.88 29.06
C PRO A 133 9.87 3.12 29.86
N LYS A 134 9.57 1.88 29.46
CA LYS A 134 8.53 1.04 30.10
C LYS A 134 8.79 0.81 31.59
N ARG A 135 10.05 0.76 32.01
CA ARG A 135 10.47 0.68 33.43
C ARG A 135 9.93 1.84 34.27
N ASP A 136 9.84 3.05 33.69
CA ASP A 136 9.36 4.27 34.34
C ASP A 136 7.82 4.41 34.28
N ARG A 137 7.15 3.43 33.66
CA ARG A 137 5.68 3.29 33.59
C ARG A 137 5.15 2.26 34.59
N ALA A 138 6.02 1.38 35.11
CA ALA A 138 5.66 0.36 36.09
C ALA A 138 5.44 0.99 37.47
N GLY A 139 4.32 1.67 37.66
CA GLY A 139 3.96 2.28 38.95
C GLY A 139 2.71 3.14 38.94
N GLU A 140 2.27 3.62 37.78
CA GLU A 140 1.18 4.59 37.67
C GLU A 140 -0.16 3.92 37.29
N LYS A 141 -0.60 2.92 38.06
CA LYS A 141 -2.01 2.51 37.99
C LYS A 141 -2.83 3.50 38.82
N LYS A 142 -3.42 4.52 38.17
CA LYS A 142 -4.50 5.31 38.82
C LYS A 142 -5.55 4.32 39.34
N PRO A 143 -5.91 4.33 40.63
CA PRO A 143 -6.96 3.45 41.11
C PRO A 143 -8.25 3.78 40.36
N LYS A 144 -8.85 2.80 39.68
CA LYS A 144 -10.20 2.92 39.13
C LYS A 144 -11.12 3.29 40.31
N SER A 145 -11.59 4.53 40.35
CA SER A 145 -12.67 4.93 41.26
C SER A 145 -13.88 4.07 40.93
N ARG A 146 -14.19 3.09 41.80
CA ARG A 146 -15.44 2.34 41.68
C ARG A 146 -16.58 3.33 41.90
N PRO A 147 -17.67 3.27 41.11
CA PRO A 147 -18.86 4.06 41.43
C PRO A 147 -19.35 3.64 42.81
N ILE A 148 -19.62 4.62 43.67
CA ILE A 148 -20.26 4.40 44.97
C ILE A 148 -21.60 3.72 44.68
N LYS A 149 -21.75 2.45 45.09
CA LYS A 149 -23.07 1.81 45.12
C LYS A 149 -23.87 2.53 46.19
N CYS A 150 -24.76 3.44 45.79
CA CYS A 150 -25.87 3.85 46.65
C CYS A 150 -26.67 2.58 46.99
N VAL A 151 -26.58 2.15 48.24
CA VAL A 151 -27.46 1.11 48.79
C VAL A 151 -28.86 1.71 48.81
N PHE A 152 -29.70 1.26 47.89
CA PHE A 152 -31.12 1.59 47.85
C PHE A 152 -31.80 0.88 49.02
N LEU A 153 -31.95 1.58 50.15
CA LEU A 153 -32.84 1.14 51.23
C LEU A 153 -34.28 1.35 50.75
N ARG A 154 -34.99 0.23 50.53
CA ARG A 154 -36.43 0.19 50.25
C ARG A 154 -37.19 0.89 51.38
N GLY A 155 -37.91 1.96 51.04
CA GLY A 155 -38.90 2.60 51.89
C GLY A 155 -40.20 2.82 51.11
N HIS A 156 -41.26 2.18 51.60
CA HIS A 156 -42.69 2.33 51.31
C HIS A 156 -43.18 3.57 50.53
N SER A 157 -43.97 3.34 49.48
CA SER A 157 -44.91 4.29 48.84
C SER A 157 -46.05 4.69 49.82
N PRO A 158 -46.85 5.77 49.62
CA PRO A 158 -47.65 5.97 48.39
C PRO A 158 -47.89 7.43 47.93
N GLY A 159 -48.23 7.55 46.64
CA GLY A 159 -49.17 8.56 46.15
C GLY A 159 -48.58 9.89 45.65
N ARG A 160 -48.51 10.04 44.32
CA ARG A 160 -49.20 11.11 43.58
C ARG A 160 -48.94 10.98 42.08
N SER A 161 -50.03 11.04 41.33
CA SER A 161 -50.15 11.19 39.89
C SER A 161 -49.43 12.44 39.41
N PHE A 162 -48.76 12.40 38.26
CA PHE A 162 -48.79 13.51 37.30
C PHE A 162 -48.45 13.02 35.88
N GLU A 163 -49.10 13.69 34.95
CA GLU A 163 -49.42 13.36 33.58
C GLU A 163 -48.36 13.81 32.54
N TYR A 164 -48.46 13.19 31.35
CA TYR A 164 -48.26 13.70 29.97
C TYR A 164 -46.93 14.29 29.47
N LEU A 165 -46.39 13.68 28.39
CA LEU A 165 -46.16 14.22 27.01
C LEU A 165 -45.00 13.43 26.34
N PHE A 166 -45.25 12.46 25.46
CA PHE A 166 -45.51 12.56 24.01
C PHE A 166 -44.53 13.43 23.21
N GLY A 167 -43.77 12.79 22.31
CA GLY A 167 -42.89 13.42 21.32
C GLY A 167 -42.33 12.38 20.34
N LEU A 168 -43.13 12.04 19.33
CA LEU A 168 -42.84 11.14 18.20
C LEU A 168 -42.35 11.95 16.98
N ALA A 169 -41.75 11.23 16.03
CA ALA A 169 -41.46 11.59 14.62
C ALA A 169 -40.17 12.40 14.37
N SER A 170 -39.41 12.23 13.28
CA SER A 170 -39.71 11.64 11.97
C SER A 170 -38.42 11.17 11.28
N ALA A 171 -38.56 10.12 10.46
CA ALA A 171 -37.64 9.70 9.43
C ALA A 171 -37.49 10.76 8.32
N GLY A 172 -36.35 10.74 7.63
CA GLY A 172 -36.07 11.50 6.41
C GLY A 172 -34.93 10.85 5.63
N SER A 173 -35.21 10.48 4.39
CA SER A 173 -34.46 9.62 3.48
C SER A 173 -33.70 10.39 2.38
N VAL A 174 -32.89 9.66 1.58
CA VAL A 174 -32.48 9.91 0.15
C VAL A 174 -31.13 10.68 -0.04
N PRO A 175 -30.31 10.49 -1.13
CA PRO A 175 -29.90 9.30 -1.91
C PRO A 175 -28.37 9.20 -2.25
N LEU A 176 -27.99 8.12 -2.95
CA LEU A 176 -26.74 7.88 -3.72
C LEU A 176 -26.66 8.68 -5.04
N PRO A 177 -25.46 8.90 -5.62
CA PRO A 177 -25.29 9.14 -7.05
C PRO A 177 -24.44 8.07 -7.77
N THR A 178 -24.60 8.11 -9.10
CA THR A 178 -24.40 7.11 -10.16
C THR A 178 -23.05 7.17 -10.89
N GLU A 179 -22.78 6.10 -11.67
CA GLU A 179 -21.68 5.85 -12.63
C GLU A 179 -21.13 7.05 -13.41
N THR A 180 -19.82 6.99 -13.74
CA THR A 180 -19.31 7.44 -15.05
C THR A 180 -18.16 6.55 -15.55
N LYS A 181 -18.38 5.95 -16.73
CA LYS A 181 -17.39 5.18 -17.51
C LYS A 181 -16.54 6.14 -18.35
N SER A 182 -15.21 6.04 -18.28
CA SER A 182 -14.28 6.74 -19.17
C SER A 182 -13.40 5.73 -19.91
N LYS A 183 -13.63 5.60 -21.22
CA LYS A 183 -12.82 4.85 -22.19
C LYS A 183 -11.55 5.64 -22.51
N ALA A 184 -10.38 5.14 -22.11
CA ALA A 184 -9.10 5.61 -22.61
C ALA A 184 -8.51 4.60 -23.61
N ARG A 185 -8.67 4.88 -24.91
CA ARG A 185 -7.93 4.21 -25.99
C ARG A 185 -6.44 4.55 -25.87
N ARG A 186 -5.58 3.57 -25.60
CA ARG A 186 -4.14 3.66 -25.91
C ARG A 186 -3.82 2.69 -27.05
N ARG A 187 -3.38 3.27 -28.16
CA ARG A 187 -2.87 2.59 -29.35
C ARG A 187 -1.59 1.84 -28.97
N LEU A 188 -1.56 0.52 -29.18
CA LEU A 188 -0.30 -0.21 -29.29
C LEU A 188 0.49 0.35 -30.47
N SER A 189 1.66 0.88 -30.18
CA SER A 189 2.67 1.21 -31.19
C SER A 189 3.46 -0.05 -31.48
N PHE A 190 3.06 -0.76 -32.54
CA PHE A 190 3.92 -1.72 -33.22
C PHE A 190 5.05 -0.92 -33.87
N LEU A 191 6.25 -0.94 -33.27
CA LEU A 191 7.47 -0.49 -33.95
C LEU A 191 8.18 -1.72 -34.52
N PRO A 192 8.43 -1.79 -35.83
CA PRO A 192 9.27 -2.81 -36.43
C PRO A 192 10.73 -2.39 -36.32
N LYS A 193 11.64 -3.36 -36.14
CA LYS A 193 13.11 -3.38 -36.32
C LYS A 193 13.69 -4.28 -35.22
N TYR A 194 14.46 -5.34 -35.46
CA TYR A 194 15.43 -5.63 -36.52
C TYR A 194 15.44 -7.12 -36.88
N PHE A 195 15.81 -7.37 -38.14
CA PHE A 195 16.07 -8.66 -38.76
C PHE A 195 17.45 -9.18 -38.31
N PHE A 196 17.59 -10.47 -38.03
CA PHE A 196 18.89 -11.15 -38.07
C PHE A 196 18.73 -12.52 -38.76
N SER A 197 19.04 -12.52 -40.05
CA SER A 197 19.79 -13.63 -40.66
C SER A 197 21.21 -13.53 -40.13
N ARG A 198 21.81 -14.69 -39.85
CA ARG A 198 23.17 -14.89 -39.31
C ARG A 198 24.22 -13.88 -39.79
#